data_AF-A0A938J388-F1
#
_entry.id   AF-A0A938J388-F1
#
_cell.length_a   1.000
_cell.length_b   1.000
_cell.length_c   1.000
_cell.angle_alpha   90.00
_cell.angle_beta   90.00
_cell.angle_gamma   90.00
#
_symmetry.space_group_name_H-M   'P 1'
#
loop_
_entity.id
_entity.type
_entity.pdbx_description
1 polymer ?
#
loop_
_entity_poly.entity_id
_entity_poly.type
_entity_poly.pdbx_seq_one_letter_code
_entity_poly.pdbx_strand_id
1 'polypeptide(L)'
;MATRFEIELTSQRDGGDVWTWRAAGAKQPKGELDGAILPAGAAVGDILRAEAEFLIDGIEVVAVLPPKAARQQPELIEMIGSRRDEPLVQTNLAGKSDRQRRRKGRDDRPDGERRSRSDGERRSRSDGKPRSRSDGERRSRSDGKPRSRSDGEHRARSDDERRSRPPRELLPERPRPKRIRAGRTHRDALLASLDEAERPVAEQLLLGGLPAVRAAVAQENTKAITEGRPEMPAAQVEAIAERLLHRTRDADWRDRAEAALRIIDEVDLRDLRSVVVAG
;
A
#
# COMPACT_ATOMS: atom_id res chain seq x y z
N MET A 1 37.72 -16.00 17.06
CA MET A 1 36.55 -15.19 16.64
C MET A 1 36.85 -13.74 17.02
N ALA A 2 37.21 -12.92 16.05
CA ALA A 2 37.52 -11.51 16.27
C ALA A 2 36.30 -10.74 16.78
N THR A 3 36.49 -9.96 17.83
CA THR A 3 35.44 -9.14 18.46
C THR A 3 35.72 -7.67 18.20
N ARG A 4 34.70 -6.91 17.76
CA ARG A 4 34.81 -5.48 17.45
C ARG A 4 34.58 -4.63 18.70
N PHE A 5 35.53 -3.78 19.08
CA PHE A 5 35.37 -2.78 20.15
C PHE A 5 36.17 -1.49 19.87
N GLU A 6 36.00 -0.48 20.72
CA GLU A 6 36.73 0.80 20.60
C GLU A 6 38.01 0.78 21.45
N ILE A 7 39.11 1.15 20.82
CA ILE A 7 40.41 1.36 21.46
C ILE A 7 40.80 2.83 21.38
N GLU A 8 41.61 3.27 22.32
CA GLU A 8 42.24 4.59 22.35
C GLU A 8 43.76 4.40 22.35
N LEU A 9 44.46 5.07 21.44
CA LEU A 9 45.92 5.01 21.32
C LEU A 9 46.57 5.83 22.43
N THR A 10 47.38 5.22 23.29
CA THR A 10 47.91 5.86 24.51
C THR A 10 49.35 6.35 24.40
N SER A 11 50.18 5.72 23.57
CA SER A 11 51.53 6.21 23.22
C SER A 11 52.08 5.47 22.00
N GLN A 12 53.00 6.13 21.31
CA GLN A 12 53.76 5.63 20.17
C GLN A 12 55.21 5.42 20.61
N ARG A 13 55.81 4.29 20.25
CA ARG A 13 57.23 3.97 20.45
C ARG A 13 57.91 3.70 19.11
N ASP A 14 59.24 3.74 19.11
CA ASP A 14 60.09 3.34 17.99
C ASP A 14 59.66 3.94 16.64
N GLY A 15 59.47 5.28 16.62
CA GLY A 15 59.12 6.04 15.42
C GLY A 15 57.70 5.85 14.89
N GLY A 16 56.95 4.86 15.35
CA GLY A 16 55.64 4.50 14.83
C GLY A 16 55.38 3.01 14.68
N ASP A 17 56.39 2.16 14.88
CA ASP A 17 56.25 0.72 14.66
C ASP A 17 55.43 0.03 15.77
N VAL A 18 55.49 0.53 17.01
CA VAL A 18 54.76 -0.04 18.15
C VAL A 18 53.89 1.00 18.85
N TRP A 19 52.61 0.69 19.04
CA TRP A 19 51.64 1.55 19.72
C TRP A 19 51.04 0.87 20.94
N THR A 20 50.98 1.57 22.07
CA THR A 20 50.19 1.13 23.22
C THR A 20 48.74 1.57 23.05
N TRP A 21 47.80 0.72 23.47
CA TRP A 21 46.37 1.03 23.40
C TRP A 21 45.65 0.66 24.70
N ARG A 22 44.52 1.32 24.96
CA ARG A 22 43.54 0.97 26.00
C ARG A 22 42.16 0.77 25.35
N ALA A 23 41.26 0.01 25.98
CA ALA A 23 39.85 0.10 25.57
C ALA A 23 39.33 1.52 25.90
N ALA A 24 38.52 2.11 25.01
CA ALA A 24 38.03 3.48 25.19
C ALA A 24 37.38 3.67 26.58
N GLY A 25 37.83 4.70 27.31
CA GLY A 25 37.38 4.99 28.67
C GLY A 25 37.99 4.13 29.81
N ALA A 26 38.86 3.17 29.52
CA ALA A 26 39.57 2.39 30.55
C ALA A 26 40.70 3.20 31.23
N LYS A 27 41.00 2.92 32.50
CA LYS A 27 42.05 3.66 33.25
C LYS A 27 43.48 3.16 33.04
N GLN A 28 43.68 1.99 32.44
CA GLN A 28 45.00 1.40 32.21
C GLN A 28 45.13 0.93 30.75
N PRO A 29 46.34 0.95 30.17
CA PRO A 29 46.61 0.32 28.88
C PRO A 29 46.32 -1.17 28.94
N LYS A 30 45.84 -1.73 27.83
CA LYS A 30 45.40 -3.13 27.70
C LYS A 30 46.31 -3.98 26.82
N GLY A 31 47.14 -3.36 25.98
CA GLY A 31 48.09 -4.07 25.13
C GLY A 31 48.91 -3.14 24.25
N GLU A 32 49.70 -3.77 23.39
CA GLU A 32 50.45 -3.13 22.30
C GLU A 32 49.84 -3.61 20.96
N LEU A 33 50.08 -2.86 19.88
CA LEU A 33 49.71 -3.19 18.50
C LEU A 33 50.74 -2.63 17.52
N ASP A 34 50.81 -3.22 16.33
CA ASP A 34 51.68 -2.81 15.22
C ASP A 34 51.15 -1.51 14.58
N GLY A 35 52.03 -0.54 14.32
CA GLY A 35 51.67 0.69 13.60
C GLY A 35 51.18 0.46 12.17
N ALA A 36 51.58 -0.64 11.52
CA ALA A 36 51.22 -0.96 10.13
C ALA A 36 49.71 -1.21 9.93
N ILE A 37 48.97 -1.56 10.98
CA ILE A 37 47.51 -1.75 10.92
C ILE A 37 46.71 -0.48 11.22
N LEU A 38 47.36 0.65 11.52
CA LEU A 38 46.69 1.92 11.79
C LEU A 38 46.36 2.71 10.52
N PRO A 39 45.25 3.46 10.49
CA PRO A 39 44.94 4.36 9.38
C PRO A 39 45.96 5.50 9.28
N ALA A 40 46.28 5.91 8.05
CA ALA A 40 47.22 7.00 7.81
C ALA A 40 46.78 8.30 8.52
N GLY A 41 47.68 8.87 9.33
CA GLY A 41 47.42 10.06 10.14
C GLY A 41 46.88 9.80 11.56
N ALA A 42 46.85 8.54 12.02
CA ALA A 42 46.52 8.22 13.41
C ALA A 42 47.49 8.89 14.42
N ALA A 43 46.95 9.38 15.52
CA ALA A 43 47.67 10.09 16.58
C ALA A 43 47.37 9.52 17.97
N VAL A 44 48.25 9.83 18.93
CA VAL A 44 48.01 9.51 20.35
C VAL A 44 46.79 10.29 20.86
N GLY A 45 45.84 9.58 21.45
CA GLY A 45 44.53 10.08 21.88
C GLY A 45 43.38 9.73 20.95
N ASP A 46 43.63 9.21 19.74
CA ASP A 46 42.58 8.81 18.82
C ASP A 46 41.80 7.59 19.32
N ILE A 47 40.47 7.68 19.27
CA ILE A 47 39.55 6.57 19.55
C ILE A 47 39.16 5.92 18.21
N LEU A 48 39.65 4.70 17.98
CA LEU A 48 39.48 3.95 16.75
C LEU A 48 38.73 2.64 17.00
N ARG A 49 38.04 2.12 15.98
CA ARG A 49 37.32 0.84 16.08
C ARG A 49 38.26 -0.29 15.68
N ALA A 50 38.57 -1.19 16.60
CA ALA A 50 39.44 -2.33 16.39
C ALA A 50 38.68 -3.65 16.31
N GLU A 51 39.26 -4.59 15.57
CA GLU A 51 38.97 -6.03 15.63
C GLU A 51 40.12 -6.69 16.37
N ALA A 52 39.81 -7.38 17.47
CA ALA A 52 40.81 -8.11 18.25
C ALA A 52 40.35 -9.53 18.56
N GLU A 53 41.29 -10.46 18.64
CA GLU A 53 41.06 -11.81 19.15
C GLU A 53 41.43 -11.85 20.64
N PHE A 54 40.59 -12.54 21.42
CA PHE A 54 40.77 -12.73 22.85
C PHE A 54 41.33 -14.13 23.06
N LEU A 55 42.65 -14.19 23.25
CA LEU A 55 43.39 -15.42 23.49
C LEU A 55 43.53 -15.67 25.00
N ILE A 56 44.04 -16.84 25.37
CA ILE A 56 44.31 -17.19 26.77
C ILE A 56 45.41 -16.28 27.34
N ASP A 57 46.38 -15.90 26.51
CA ASP A 57 47.58 -15.14 26.91
C ASP A 57 47.43 -13.61 26.73
N GLY A 58 46.32 -13.11 26.18
CA GLY A 58 46.11 -11.67 25.99
C GLY A 58 45.03 -11.29 24.96
N ILE A 59 44.99 -10.00 24.62
CA ILE A 59 44.12 -9.44 23.57
C ILE A 59 45.01 -8.97 22.43
N GLU A 60 44.88 -9.60 21.27
CA GLU A 60 45.66 -9.29 20.07
C GLU A 60 44.80 -8.50 19.08
N VAL A 61 45.20 -7.26 18.76
CA VAL A 61 44.49 -6.42 17.79
C VAL A 61 44.93 -6.80 16.38
N VAL A 62 43.99 -7.35 15.60
CA VAL A 62 44.25 -7.90 14.26
C VAL A 62 44.05 -6.83 13.17
N ALA A 63 43.11 -5.90 13.37
CA ALA A 63 42.87 -4.81 12.43
C ALA A 63 42.27 -3.57 13.12
N VAL A 64 42.60 -2.38 12.61
CA VAL A 64 41.98 -1.11 13.03
C VAL A 64 41.25 -0.48 11.85
N LEU A 65 39.96 -0.21 12.02
CA LEU A 65 39.11 0.40 11.01
C LEU A 65 39.35 1.92 10.98
N PRO A 66 39.36 2.55 9.80
CA PRO A 66 39.52 4.00 9.70
C PRO A 66 38.38 4.73 10.42
N PRO A 67 38.64 5.91 11.00
CA PRO A 67 37.61 6.68 11.68
C PRO A 67 36.47 6.99 10.70
N LYS A 68 35.23 6.84 11.17
CA LYS A 68 34.03 7.07 10.36
C LYS A 68 34.01 8.53 9.92
N ALA A 69 34.37 8.77 8.66
CA ALA A 69 34.51 10.11 8.09
C ALA A 69 33.30 10.98 8.44
N ALA A 70 33.58 12.23 8.83
CA ALA A 70 32.54 13.20 9.18
C ALA A 70 31.50 13.23 8.06
N ARG A 71 30.26 12.83 8.40
CA ARG A 71 29.18 12.69 7.44
C ARG A 71 28.90 14.08 6.89
N GLN A 72 29.37 14.36 5.67
CA GLN A 72 29.02 15.60 4.98
C GLN A 72 27.50 15.69 4.99
N GLN A 73 26.98 16.71 5.67
CA GLN A 73 25.54 16.92 5.73
C GLN A 73 25.10 17.21 4.29
N PRO A 74 24.11 16.48 3.75
CA PRO A 74 23.63 16.79 2.41
C PRO A 74 23.17 18.25 2.39
N GLU A 75 23.46 18.97 1.30
CA GLU A 75 23.08 20.37 1.18
C GLU A 75 21.57 20.52 1.39
N LEU A 76 21.20 21.05 2.55
CA LEU A 76 19.83 21.23 2.96
C LEU A 76 19.30 22.47 2.24
N ILE A 77 18.45 22.24 1.24
CA ILE A 77 17.68 23.30 0.60
C ILE A 77 16.78 23.92 1.68
N GLU A 78 17.08 25.14 2.11
CA GLU A 78 16.18 25.89 2.99
C GLU A 78 14.87 26.19 2.25
N MET A 79 13.82 25.46 2.62
CA MET A 79 12.49 25.69 2.09
C MET A 79 11.91 26.95 2.75
N ILE A 80 12.07 28.10 2.10
CA ILE A 80 11.41 29.35 2.46
C ILE A 80 9.89 29.15 2.30
N GLY A 81 9.25 28.69 3.37
CA GLY A 81 7.80 28.54 3.42
C GLY A 81 7.13 29.89 3.19
N SER A 82 6.21 29.93 2.23
CA SER A 82 5.32 31.09 2.08
C SER A 82 4.57 31.28 3.40
N ARG A 83 4.72 32.44 4.05
CA ARG A 83 4.08 32.80 5.33
C ARG A 83 2.55 32.98 5.21
N ARG A 84 1.86 31.94 4.75
CA ARG A 84 0.40 31.90 4.57
C ARG A 84 -0.10 30.55 5.06
N ASP A 85 -0.95 30.57 6.07
CA ASP A 85 -1.76 29.43 6.46
C ASP A 85 -2.77 29.12 5.34
N GLU A 86 -2.38 28.24 4.43
CA GLU A 86 -3.30 27.61 3.47
C GLU A 86 -3.56 26.16 3.93
N PRO A 87 -4.82 25.68 3.91
CA PRO A 87 -5.17 24.38 4.45
C PRO A 87 -4.49 23.25 3.66
N LEU A 88 -3.69 22.44 4.37
CA LEU A 88 -2.80 21.39 3.84
C LEU A 88 -3.50 20.24 3.11
N VAL A 89 -4.83 20.19 3.10
CA VAL A 89 -5.61 19.10 2.48
C VAL A 89 -6.81 19.67 1.73
N GLN A 90 -6.88 19.43 0.43
CA GLN A 90 -8.07 19.67 -0.39
C GLN A 90 -8.93 18.40 -0.48
N THR A 91 -9.99 18.32 0.32
CA THR A 91 -10.96 17.21 0.29
C THR A 91 -12.04 17.45 -0.78
N ASN A 92 -11.83 16.92 -1.99
CA ASN A 92 -12.86 16.93 -3.02
C ASN A 92 -13.90 15.82 -2.77
N LEU A 93 -14.98 16.16 -2.07
CA LEU A 93 -16.13 15.28 -1.89
C LEU A 93 -17.00 15.29 -3.17
N ALA A 94 -17.11 14.15 -3.85
CA ALA A 94 -17.87 14.05 -5.09
C ALA A 94 -19.39 14.21 -4.85
N GLY A 95 -19.98 15.25 -5.44
CA GLY A 95 -21.41 15.53 -5.37
C GLY A 95 -22.26 14.46 -6.05
N LYS A 96 -23.28 13.94 -5.34
CA LYS A 96 -24.21 12.91 -5.83
C LYS A 96 -25.19 13.53 -6.83
N SER A 97 -25.22 13.01 -8.07
CA SER A 97 -25.95 13.63 -9.19
C SER A 97 -27.48 13.56 -9.04
N ASP A 98 -28.14 14.71 -9.12
CA ASP A 98 -29.60 14.82 -9.07
C ASP A 98 -30.22 14.53 -10.47
N ARG A 99 -30.88 13.38 -10.61
CA ARG A 99 -31.49 12.91 -11.88
C ARG A 99 -33.00 12.65 -11.77
N GLN A 100 -33.73 13.36 -10.91
CA GLN A 100 -35.14 12.99 -10.62
C GLN A 100 -36.16 14.15 -10.60
N ARG A 101 -36.02 15.17 -11.46
CA ARG A 101 -36.98 16.30 -11.54
C ARG A 101 -37.40 16.78 -12.94
N ARG A 102 -37.50 15.90 -13.95
CA ARG A 102 -38.01 16.27 -15.30
C ARG A 102 -39.08 15.32 -15.89
N ARG A 103 -40.13 14.99 -15.13
CA ARG A 103 -41.40 14.42 -15.66
C ARG A 103 -42.64 14.77 -14.81
N LYS A 104 -43.14 16.00 -14.88
CA LYS A 104 -44.58 16.33 -14.71
C LYS A 104 -44.87 17.77 -15.16
N GLY A 105 -46.01 17.98 -15.84
CA GLY A 105 -46.70 19.28 -15.77
C GLY A 105 -46.75 20.17 -17.02
N ARG A 106 -47.20 19.64 -18.17
CA ARG A 106 -48.04 20.39 -19.12
C ARG A 106 -48.76 19.42 -20.05
N ASP A 107 -50.07 19.33 -19.89
CA ASP A 107 -51.07 19.35 -20.98
C ASP A 107 -52.46 19.52 -20.38
N ASP A 108 -53.29 20.29 -21.10
CA ASP A 108 -54.55 20.84 -20.61
C ASP A 108 -55.78 20.10 -21.18
N ARG A 109 -56.89 20.22 -20.44
CA ARG A 109 -58.29 20.16 -20.93
C ARG A 109 -58.97 18.79 -21.15
N PRO A 110 -60.33 18.74 -21.13
CA PRO A 110 -61.03 17.77 -20.28
C PRO A 110 -62.25 17.08 -20.96
N ASP A 111 -63.14 16.55 -20.11
CA ASP A 111 -64.53 16.14 -20.37
C ASP A 111 -64.75 14.72 -20.94
N GLY A 112 -65.94 14.15 -20.71
CA GLY A 112 -66.37 12.89 -21.34
C GLY A 112 -66.63 11.68 -20.42
N GLU A 113 -67.75 11.70 -19.70
CA GLU A 113 -68.78 10.64 -19.69
C GLU A 113 -68.48 9.11 -19.54
N ARG A 114 -69.28 8.49 -18.64
CA ARG A 114 -70.00 7.20 -18.76
C ARG A 114 -69.29 5.83 -18.59
N ARG A 115 -69.80 5.10 -17.56
CA ARG A 115 -70.33 3.70 -17.60
C ARG A 115 -69.34 2.55 -17.90
N SER A 116 -69.52 1.28 -17.51
CA SER A 116 -70.35 0.57 -16.49
C SER A 116 -69.98 -0.94 -16.56
N ARG A 117 -69.95 -1.67 -15.42
CA ARG A 117 -70.04 -3.17 -15.34
C ARG A 117 -68.82 -3.91 -15.97
N SER A 118 -68.49 -5.20 -15.77
CA SER A 118 -68.88 -6.34 -14.90
C SER A 118 -67.83 -7.48 -15.14
N ASP A 119 -67.60 -8.51 -14.30
CA ASP A 119 -68.02 -8.84 -12.93
C ASP A 119 -67.15 -9.96 -12.29
N GLY A 120 -67.37 -10.23 -10.99
CA GLY A 120 -67.21 -11.57 -10.38
C GLY A 120 -65.80 -12.10 -10.00
N GLU A 121 -65.65 -13.09 -9.12
CA GLU A 121 -66.54 -13.54 -8.02
C GLU A 121 -65.76 -14.29 -6.90
N ARG A 122 -66.03 -13.88 -5.64
CA ARG A 122 -65.99 -14.56 -4.32
C ARG A 122 -65.24 -15.91 -4.10
N ARG A 123 -64.56 -16.00 -2.94
CA ARG A 123 -64.79 -16.93 -1.79
C ARG A 123 -63.91 -16.49 -0.59
N SER A 124 -64.45 -15.97 0.52
CA SER A 124 -64.96 -16.68 1.73
C SER A 124 -63.85 -17.33 2.57
N ARG A 125 -63.40 -16.82 3.73
CA ARG A 125 -64.03 -16.55 5.07
C ARG A 125 -63.74 -17.64 6.12
N SER A 126 -62.97 -17.29 7.17
CA SER A 126 -63.05 -17.76 8.57
C SER A 126 -62.01 -16.92 9.36
N ASP A 127 -62.32 -16.02 10.29
CA ASP A 127 -63.04 -16.07 11.59
C ASP A 127 -62.30 -16.81 12.73
N GLY A 128 -61.72 -16.03 13.66
CA GLY A 128 -61.06 -16.50 14.89
C GLY A 128 -60.58 -15.31 15.76
N LYS A 129 -60.99 -15.25 17.03
CA LYS A 129 -60.90 -14.05 17.91
C LYS A 129 -59.91 -14.27 19.12
N PRO A 130 -59.72 -13.34 20.10
CA PRO A 130 -58.36 -13.01 20.59
C PRO A 130 -58.20 -13.05 22.14
N ARG A 131 -57.14 -12.38 22.65
CA ARG A 131 -56.78 -12.09 24.07
C ARG A 131 -55.94 -13.21 24.74
N SER A 132 -55.08 -12.97 25.75
CA SER A 132 -55.10 -11.89 26.77
C SER A 132 -53.76 -11.67 27.52
N ARG A 133 -53.54 -10.44 28.06
CA ARG A 133 -52.89 -10.09 29.36
C ARG A 133 -51.41 -10.51 29.62
N SER A 134 -50.68 -9.98 30.61
CA SER A 134 -50.59 -8.67 31.32
C SER A 134 -49.40 -8.76 32.32
N ASP A 135 -48.78 -7.64 32.69
CA ASP A 135 -47.81 -7.44 33.80
C ASP A 135 -46.46 -8.21 33.72
N GLY A 136 -45.31 -7.73 34.23
CA GLY A 136 -44.86 -6.41 34.74
C GLY A 136 -43.43 -6.15 34.21
N GLU A 137 -42.68 -5.09 34.54
CA GLU A 137 -42.74 -4.19 35.70
C GLU A 137 -42.08 -2.83 35.40
N ARG A 138 -42.44 -1.77 36.14
CA ARG A 138 -41.89 -0.41 35.93
C ARG A 138 -40.77 -0.10 36.92
N ARG A 139 -39.71 0.59 36.47
CA ARG A 139 -39.04 1.62 37.30
C ARG A 139 -38.68 2.85 36.47
N SER A 140 -39.23 3.98 36.88
CA SER A 140 -39.01 5.32 36.30
C SER A 140 -37.97 6.10 37.11
N ARG A 141 -37.26 7.06 36.49
CA ARG A 141 -37.06 8.45 36.97
C ARG A 141 -35.95 9.18 36.20
N SER A 142 -36.33 10.20 35.42
CA SER A 142 -35.73 11.54 35.49
C SER A 142 -36.62 12.53 34.73
N ASP A 143 -37.10 13.56 35.43
CA ASP A 143 -37.93 14.64 34.88
C ASP A 143 -37.06 15.83 34.45
N GLY A 144 -37.39 16.50 33.33
CA GLY A 144 -36.56 17.60 32.78
C GLY A 144 -37.23 18.40 31.67
N LYS A 145 -38.23 19.21 32.04
CA LYS A 145 -39.22 19.95 31.23
C LYS A 145 -38.66 20.85 30.08
N PRO A 146 -39.44 21.11 28.99
CA PRO A 146 -38.96 21.83 27.78
C PRO A 146 -39.36 23.33 27.72
N ARG A 147 -38.69 24.09 26.82
CA ARG A 147 -39.21 25.19 25.94
C ARG A 147 -38.11 26.21 25.60
N SER A 148 -37.94 26.58 24.32
CA SER A 148 -38.38 27.88 23.77
C SER A 148 -37.91 28.08 22.32
N ARG A 149 -38.62 28.93 21.56
CA ARG A 149 -38.17 29.52 20.29
C ARG A 149 -37.80 30.99 20.57
N SER A 150 -36.70 31.48 20.01
CA SER A 150 -36.50 32.91 19.71
C SER A 150 -35.30 33.12 18.78
N ASP A 151 -35.59 33.73 17.63
CA ASP A 151 -34.85 34.80 16.95
C ASP A 151 -33.30 34.82 16.96
N GLY A 152 -32.73 34.89 15.75
CA GLY A 152 -31.28 34.94 15.52
C GLY A 152 -30.89 35.32 14.08
N GLU A 153 -31.24 36.55 13.69
CA GLU A 153 -30.71 37.32 12.53
C GLU A 153 -30.41 36.61 11.19
N HIS A 154 -31.24 36.94 10.19
CA HIS A 154 -30.77 37.04 8.81
C HIS A 154 -29.64 38.07 8.71
N ARG A 155 -28.39 37.63 8.51
CA ARG A 155 -27.34 38.50 7.97
C ARG A 155 -27.09 38.17 6.51
N ALA A 156 -27.77 38.94 5.66
CA ALA A 156 -27.34 39.10 4.28
C ALA A 156 -25.88 39.59 4.27
N ARG A 157 -24.98 38.78 3.70
CA ARG A 157 -23.62 39.19 3.37
C ARG A 157 -23.37 38.83 1.91
N SER A 158 -23.69 39.83 1.09
CA SER A 158 -23.04 40.18 -0.16
C SER A 158 -22.54 39.02 -1.04
N ASP A 159 -23.28 38.76 -2.11
CA ASP A 159 -22.64 38.70 -3.43
C ASP A 159 -21.81 39.98 -3.63
N ASP A 160 -20.53 39.94 -3.30
CA ASP A 160 -19.45 40.37 -4.18
C ASP A 160 -18.08 39.92 -3.62
N GLU A 161 -17.06 39.87 -4.47
CA GLU A 161 -15.72 39.30 -4.23
C GLU A 161 -15.58 37.78 -4.43
N ARG A 162 -16.04 37.30 -5.60
CA ARG A 162 -15.20 36.34 -6.34
C ARG A 162 -13.84 36.99 -6.55
N ARG A 163 -12.87 36.70 -5.68
CA ARG A 163 -11.44 36.95 -5.96
C ARG A 163 -11.13 36.30 -7.30
N SER A 164 -11.01 37.14 -8.32
CA SER A 164 -10.54 36.74 -9.64
C SER A 164 -9.09 36.35 -9.49
N ARG A 165 -8.85 35.08 -9.12
CA ARG A 165 -7.54 34.45 -9.21
C ARG A 165 -7.13 34.65 -10.67
N PRO A 166 -5.99 35.33 -10.95
CA PRO A 166 -5.57 35.54 -12.33
C PRO A 166 -5.56 34.17 -13.02
N PRO A 167 -6.02 34.07 -14.29
CA PRO A 167 -6.00 32.82 -15.01
C PRO A 167 -4.60 32.23 -14.87
N ARG A 168 -4.48 31.06 -14.26
CA ARG A 168 -3.18 30.41 -14.12
C ARG A 168 -2.72 30.17 -15.55
N GLU A 169 -1.67 30.88 -15.95
CA GLU A 169 -1.08 30.70 -17.27
C GLU A 169 -0.91 29.20 -17.49
N LEU A 170 -1.49 28.71 -18.59
CA LEU A 170 -1.50 27.30 -18.93
C LEU A 170 -0.08 26.92 -19.34
N LEU A 171 0.78 26.74 -18.34
CA LEU A 171 2.06 26.06 -18.47
C LEU A 171 1.77 24.79 -19.27
N PRO A 172 2.45 24.56 -20.42
CA PRO A 172 2.13 23.45 -21.29
C PRO A 172 2.13 22.16 -20.48
N GLU A 173 1.04 21.40 -20.53
CA GLU A 173 0.94 20.15 -19.77
C GLU A 173 2.12 19.27 -20.17
N ARG A 174 3.01 18.98 -19.20
CA ARG A 174 4.11 18.05 -19.42
C ARG A 174 3.51 16.75 -19.96
N PRO A 175 3.98 16.23 -21.11
CA PRO A 175 3.38 15.06 -21.73
C PRO A 175 3.39 13.91 -20.71
N ARG A 176 2.22 13.29 -20.51
CA ARG A 176 2.09 12.20 -19.55
C ARG A 176 2.93 11.03 -20.05
N PRO A 177 3.84 10.46 -19.24
CA PRO A 177 4.70 9.38 -19.67
C PRO A 177 3.87 8.16 -20.08
N LYS A 178 4.36 7.41 -21.07
CA LYS A 178 3.65 6.26 -21.61
C LYS A 178 3.69 5.11 -20.60
N ARG A 179 2.56 4.42 -20.47
CA ARG A 179 2.41 3.27 -19.57
C ARG A 179 2.73 1.98 -20.29
N ILE A 180 3.40 1.06 -19.60
CA ILE A 180 3.73 -0.27 -20.14
C ILE A 180 2.43 -1.05 -20.38
N ARG A 181 2.30 -1.63 -21.58
CA ARG A 181 1.23 -2.58 -21.93
C ARG A 181 1.87 -3.93 -22.22
N ALA A 182 1.72 -4.89 -21.30
CA ALA A 182 2.28 -6.23 -21.43
C ALA A 182 1.89 -6.89 -22.77
N GLY A 183 2.85 -7.58 -23.39
CA GLY A 183 2.60 -8.47 -24.52
C GLY A 183 1.79 -9.71 -24.15
N ARG A 184 1.68 -10.66 -25.07
CA ARG A 184 1.15 -12.02 -24.82
C ARG A 184 2.07 -13.13 -25.32
N THR A 185 3.17 -12.80 -25.98
CA THR A 185 4.05 -13.75 -26.67
C THR A 185 4.52 -14.88 -25.78
N HIS A 186 5.01 -14.55 -24.57
CA HIS A 186 5.56 -15.54 -23.63
C HIS A 186 4.45 -16.32 -22.92
N ARG A 187 3.33 -15.67 -22.62
CA ARG A 187 2.18 -16.33 -21.97
C ARG A 187 1.45 -17.28 -22.92
N ASP A 188 1.23 -16.88 -24.16
CA ASP A 188 0.61 -17.73 -25.18
C ASP A 188 1.52 -18.93 -25.52
N ALA A 189 2.84 -18.71 -25.61
CA ALA A 189 3.82 -19.79 -25.77
C ALA A 189 3.85 -20.76 -24.57
N LEU A 190 3.74 -20.24 -23.33
CA LEU A 190 3.62 -21.08 -22.14
C LEU A 190 2.34 -21.92 -22.20
N LEU A 191 1.18 -21.31 -22.44
CA LEU A 191 -0.10 -22.01 -22.51
C LEU A 191 -0.12 -23.08 -23.62
N ALA A 192 0.48 -22.81 -24.77
CA ALA A 192 0.65 -23.79 -25.84
C ALA A 192 1.50 -25.01 -25.42
N SER A 193 2.51 -24.80 -24.55
CA SER A 193 3.40 -25.85 -24.04
C SER A 193 2.82 -26.71 -22.91
N LEU A 194 1.67 -26.32 -22.34
CA LEU A 194 1.04 -27.02 -21.22
C LEU A 194 0.00 -28.04 -21.69
N ASP A 195 -0.14 -29.12 -20.91
CA ASP A 195 -1.18 -30.12 -21.10
C ASP A 195 -2.58 -29.50 -20.93
N GLU A 196 -3.59 -30.07 -21.58
CA GLU A 196 -4.95 -29.52 -21.60
C GLU A 196 -5.57 -29.40 -20.20
N ALA A 197 -5.21 -30.29 -19.27
CA ALA A 197 -5.60 -30.23 -17.86
C ALA A 197 -4.87 -29.13 -17.05
N GLU A 198 -3.68 -28.71 -17.48
CA GLU A 198 -2.88 -27.68 -16.79
C GLU A 198 -3.23 -26.25 -17.26
N ARG A 199 -3.63 -26.09 -18.52
CA ARG A 199 -4.01 -24.79 -19.13
C ARG A 199 -4.99 -23.97 -18.29
N PRO A 200 -6.16 -24.48 -17.83
CA PRO A 200 -7.09 -23.67 -17.04
C PRO A 200 -6.48 -23.19 -15.71
N VAL A 201 -5.61 -23.99 -15.10
CA VAL A 201 -4.90 -23.61 -13.86
C VAL A 201 -3.89 -22.49 -14.14
N ALA A 202 -3.15 -22.59 -15.25
CA ALA A 202 -2.22 -21.55 -15.69
C ALA A 202 -2.93 -20.24 -16.07
N GLU A 203 -4.09 -20.29 -16.71
CA GLU A 203 -4.90 -19.11 -17.02
C GLU A 203 -5.38 -18.39 -15.74
N GLN A 204 -5.85 -19.13 -14.73
CA GLN A 204 -6.23 -18.54 -13.43
C GLN A 204 -5.01 -17.96 -12.68
N LEU A 205 -3.84 -18.62 -12.74
CA LEU A 205 -2.59 -18.07 -12.21
C LEU A 205 -2.21 -16.75 -12.89
N LEU A 206 -2.32 -16.65 -14.20
CA LEU A 206 -2.04 -15.42 -14.95
C LEU A 206 -3.06 -14.30 -14.69
N LEU A 207 -4.28 -14.64 -14.26
CA LEU A 207 -5.32 -13.68 -13.91
C LEU A 207 -5.14 -13.06 -12.51
N GLY A 208 -4.73 -13.85 -11.52
CA GLY A 208 -4.62 -13.37 -10.13
C GLY A 208 -3.81 -14.27 -9.17
N GLY A 209 -2.95 -15.14 -9.69
CA GLY A 209 -2.09 -16.03 -8.90
C GLY A 209 -2.85 -17.11 -8.12
N LEU A 210 -2.19 -17.70 -7.12
CA LEU A 210 -2.77 -18.74 -6.26
C LEU A 210 -4.13 -18.35 -5.62
N PRO A 211 -4.38 -17.11 -5.18
CA PRO A 211 -5.69 -16.71 -4.67
C PRO A 211 -6.82 -16.84 -5.71
N ALA A 212 -6.56 -16.56 -6.99
CA ALA A 212 -7.54 -16.72 -8.06
C ALA A 212 -7.85 -18.20 -8.32
N VAL A 213 -6.83 -19.07 -8.32
CA VAL A 213 -7.01 -20.53 -8.42
C VAL A 213 -7.88 -21.05 -7.28
N ARG A 214 -7.58 -20.66 -6.02
CA ARG A 214 -8.38 -21.02 -4.84
C ARG A 214 -9.84 -20.59 -4.95
N ALA A 215 -10.07 -19.34 -5.39
CA ALA A 215 -11.42 -18.81 -5.56
C ALA A 215 -12.19 -19.54 -6.67
N ALA A 216 -11.53 -19.86 -7.80
CA ALA A 216 -12.12 -20.61 -8.90
C ALA A 216 -12.54 -22.03 -8.46
N VAL A 217 -11.63 -22.77 -7.81
CA VAL A 217 -11.91 -24.12 -7.28
C VAL A 217 -13.05 -24.10 -6.26
N ALA A 218 -13.06 -23.14 -5.32
CA ALA A 218 -14.14 -23.02 -4.34
C ALA A 218 -15.49 -22.70 -5.00
N GLN A 219 -15.51 -21.84 -6.02
CA GLN A 219 -16.71 -21.52 -6.79
C GLN A 219 -17.22 -22.75 -7.57
N GLU A 220 -16.31 -23.53 -8.16
CA GLU A 220 -16.66 -24.72 -8.92
C GLU A 220 -17.13 -25.87 -8.04
N ASN A 221 -16.50 -26.12 -6.89
CA ASN A 221 -17.00 -27.11 -5.92
C ASN A 221 -18.38 -26.71 -5.37
N THR A 222 -18.61 -25.41 -5.12
CA THR A 222 -19.95 -24.92 -4.72
C THR A 222 -21.00 -25.23 -5.80
N LYS A 223 -20.67 -25.04 -7.08
CA LYS A 223 -21.55 -25.43 -8.20
C LYS A 223 -21.75 -26.94 -8.28
N ALA A 224 -20.67 -27.72 -8.18
CA ALA A 224 -20.72 -29.18 -8.23
C ALA A 224 -21.67 -29.74 -7.15
N ILE A 225 -21.57 -29.25 -5.90
CA ILE A 225 -22.48 -29.59 -4.80
C ILE A 225 -23.94 -29.25 -5.16
N THR A 226 -24.22 -28.06 -5.71
CA THR A 226 -25.59 -27.69 -6.13
C THR A 226 -26.12 -28.48 -7.32
N GLU A 227 -25.24 -29.00 -8.17
CA GLU A 227 -25.57 -29.80 -9.36
C GLU A 227 -25.56 -31.32 -9.09
N GLY A 228 -25.23 -31.75 -7.86
CA GLY A 228 -25.09 -33.17 -7.50
C GLY A 228 -23.90 -33.86 -8.15
N ARG A 229 -22.90 -33.11 -8.61
CA ARG A 229 -21.64 -33.61 -9.20
C ARG A 229 -20.58 -33.80 -8.11
N PRO A 230 -19.60 -34.70 -8.32
CA PRO A 230 -18.46 -34.82 -7.40
C PRO A 230 -17.64 -33.53 -7.36
N GLU A 231 -17.14 -33.19 -6.18
CA GLU A 231 -16.23 -32.05 -5.96
C GLU A 231 -14.86 -32.28 -6.62
N MET A 232 -14.23 -31.20 -7.10
CA MET A 232 -12.86 -31.27 -7.57
C MET A 232 -11.86 -31.41 -6.41
N PRO A 233 -10.77 -32.17 -6.59
CA PRO A 233 -9.72 -32.33 -5.58
C PRO A 233 -8.89 -31.06 -5.45
N ALA A 234 -9.34 -30.13 -4.59
CA ALA A 234 -8.73 -28.80 -4.44
C ALA A 234 -7.22 -28.84 -4.20
N ALA A 235 -6.75 -29.72 -3.30
CA ALA A 235 -5.32 -29.88 -3.01
C ALA A 235 -4.48 -30.31 -4.23
N GLN A 236 -5.05 -31.07 -5.17
CA GLN A 236 -4.36 -31.46 -6.41
C GLN A 236 -4.24 -30.27 -7.37
N VAL A 237 -5.31 -29.47 -7.49
CA VAL A 237 -5.29 -28.24 -8.31
C VAL A 237 -4.32 -27.21 -7.73
N GLU A 238 -4.27 -27.05 -6.40
CA GLU A 238 -3.28 -26.21 -5.73
C GLU A 238 -1.83 -26.68 -5.98
N ALA A 239 -1.56 -27.99 -5.89
CA ALA A 239 -0.22 -28.53 -6.16
C ALA A 239 0.22 -28.31 -7.63
N ILE A 240 -0.70 -28.40 -8.59
CA ILE A 240 -0.44 -28.03 -9.99
C ILE A 240 -0.14 -26.53 -10.09
N ALA A 241 -0.91 -25.69 -9.40
CA ALA A 241 -0.74 -24.24 -9.43
C ALA A 241 0.61 -23.80 -8.81
N GLU A 242 1.05 -24.43 -7.72
CA GLU A 242 2.35 -24.16 -7.11
C GLU A 242 3.51 -24.55 -8.05
N ARG A 243 3.40 -25.71 -8.74
CA ARG A 243 4.36 -26.13 -9.77
C ARG A 243 4.46 -25.14 -10.94
N LEU A 244 3.33 -24.56 -11.36
CA LEU A 244 3.26 -23.63 -12.49
C LEU A 244 3.57 -22.17 -12.11
N LEU A 245 3.63 -21.84 -10.81
CA LEU A 245 3.74 -20.46 -10.32
C LEU A 245 4.97 -19.70 -10.84
N HIS A 246 6.14 -20.35 -10.85
CA HIS A 246 7.37 -19.71 -11.35
C HIS A 246 7.29 -19.50 -12.87
N ARG A 247 6.97 -20.55 -13.64
CA ARG A 247 6.86 -20.50 -15.11
C ARG A 247 5.87 -19.44 -15.59
N THR A 248 4.71 -19.33 -14.94
CA THR A 248 3.69 -18.31 -15.26
C THR A 248 4.13 -16.89 -14.93
N ARG A 249 4.79 -16.67 -13.78
CA ARG A 249 5.33 -15.36 -13.41
C ARG A 249 6.44 -14.91 -14.36
N ASP A 250 7.34 -15.81 -14.74
CA ASP A 250 8.41 -15.49 -15.68
C ASP A 250 7.87 -15.14 -17.07
N ALA A 251 6.80 -15.79 -17.51
CA ALA A 251 6.15 -15.49 -18.78
C ALA A 251 5.50 -14.10 -18.79
N ASP A 252 4.73 -13.74 -17.74
CA ASP A 252 4.17 -12.38 -17.59
C ASP A 252 5.27 -11.33 -17.47
N TRP A 253 6.34 -11.63 -16.72
CA TRP A 253 7.48 -10.73 -16.57
C TRP A 253 8.18 -10.48 -17.92
N ARG A 254 8.46 -11.52 -18.71
CA ARG A 254 9.06 -11.36 -20.06
C ARG A 254 8.17 -10.53 -20.99
N ASP A 255 6.86 -10.79 -21.02
CA ASP A 255 5.89 -9.99 -21.78
C ASP A 255 5.88 -8.51 -21.36
N ARG A 256 6.16 -8.21 -20.09
CA ARG A 256 6.26 -6.83 -19.55
C ARG A 256 7.62 -6.19 -19.79
N ALA A 257 8.70 -6.95 -19.68
CA ALA A 257 10.07 -6.51 -19.96
C ALA A 257 10.26 -6.14 -21.43
N GLU A 258 9.81 -7.00 -22.36
CA GLU A 258 9.82 -6.64 -23.79
C GLU A 258 8.94 -5.43 -24.10
N ALA A 259 7.77 -5.32 -23.46
CA ALA A 259 6.92 -4.15 -23.64
C ALA A 259 7.60 -2.87 -23.14
N ALA A 260 8.34 -2.93 -22.03
CA ALA A 260 9.13 -1.81 -21.51
C ALA A 260 10.27 -1.40 -22.48
N LEU A 261 11.03 -2.37 -23.00
CA LEU A 261 12.13 -2.14 -23.93
C LEU A 261 11.67 -1.42 -25.21
N ARG A 262 10.46 -1.70 -25.71
CA ARG A 262 9.89 -1.04 -26.90
C ARG A 262 9.55 0.45 -26.71
N ILE A 263 9.47 0.94 -25.48
CA ILE A 263 9.12 2.34 -25.16
C ILE A 263 10.07 2.97 -24.12
N ILE A 264 11.32 2.48 -24.04
CA ILE A 264 12.26 2.79 -22.96
C ILE A 264 12.53 4.29 -22.76
N ASP A 265 12.48 5.08 -23.83
CA ASP A 265 12.72 6.53 -23.81
C ASP A 265 11.49 7.36 -23.35
N GLU A 266 10.30 6.75 -23.30
CA GLU A 266 9.01 7.43 -23.11
C GLU A 266 8.24 6.94 -21.87
N VAL A 267 8.73 5.89 -21.22
CA VAL A 267 8.07 5.19 -20.11
C VAL A 267 8.35 5.83 -18.75
N ASP A 268 7.37 5.76 -17.85
CA ASP A 268 7.54 6.28 -16.49
C ASP A 268 8.55 5.44 -15.67
N LEU A 269 9.44 6.11 -14.92
CA LEU A 269 10.43 5.47 -14.05
C LEU A 269 9.79 4.55 -13.00
N ARG A 270 8.57 4.84 -12.54
CA ARG A 270 7.80 3.98 -11.63
C ARG A 270 7.36 2.69 -12.31
N ASP A 271 6.90 2.77 -13.55
CA ASP A 271 6.48 1.61 -14.35
C ASP A 271 7.71 0.74 -14.67
N LEU A 272 8.86 1.34 -15.05
CA LEU A 272 10.13 0.63 -15.21
C LEU A 272 10.59 -0.09 -13.93
N ARG A 273 10.62 0.62 -12.81
CA ARG A 273 10.94 0.02 -11.50
C ARG A 273 10.00 -1.13 -11.16
N SER A 274 8.72 -1.07 -11.56
CA SER A 274 7.77 -2.16 -11.33
C SER A 274 8.13 -3.44 -12.09
N VAL A 275 8.77 -3.33 -13.26
CA VAL A 275 9.27 -4.49 -14.02
C VAL A 275 10.54 -5.04 -13.40
N VAL A 276 11.49 -4.18 -13.02
CA VAL A 276 12.76 -4.60 -12.40
C VAL A 276 12.55 -5.30 -11.05
N VAL A 277 11.57 -4.86 -10.25
CA VAL A 277 11.25 -5.45 -8.93
C VAL A 277 10.39 -6.73 -9.04
N ALA A 278 9.79 -7.00 -10.20
CA ALA A 278 8.90 -8.15 -10.40
C ALA A 278 9.58 -9.39 -11.03
N GLY A 279 10.84 -9.27 -11.46
CA GLY A 279 11.67 -10.36 -11.97
C GLY A 279 12.62 -10.94 -10.93
#